data_AF-A0A2N3AYW5-F1
#
_entry.id   AF-A0A2N3AYW5-F1
#
_cell.length_a   1.000
_cell.length_b   1.000
_cell.length_c   1.000
_cell.angle_alpha   90.00
_cell.angle_beta   90.00
_cell.angle_gamma   90.00
#
_symmetry.space_group_name_H-M   'P 1'
#
loop_
_entity.id
_entity.type
_entity.pdbx_description
1 polymer ?
#
loop_
_entity_poly.entity_id
_entity_poly.type
_entity_poly.pdbx_seq_one_letter_code
_entity_poly.pdbx_strand_id
1 'polypeptide(L)'
;QAFVKAAMPEGARGFLDSIPALRNRECIICGEGVAIPIRVTFDNLEEHKRPASEDPSFVDLWSKDGGEEELVERVVMRWRSQG
;
A
#
# COMPACT_ATOMS: atom_id res chain seq x y z
N GLN A 1 -4.41 -17.84 3.82
CA GLN A 1 -3.75 -18.19 2.53
C GLN A 1 -4.72 -18.57 1.40
N ALA A 2 -5.96 -19.00 1.66
CA ALA A 2 -6.90 -19.41 0.59
C ALA A 2 -7.32 -18.28 -0.37
N PHE A 3 -7.45 -17.03 0.13
CA PHE A 3 -7.88 -15.90 -0.69
C PHE A 3 -6.87 -15.52 -1.77
N VAL A 4 -5.57 -15.48 -1.43
CA VAL A 4 -4.50 -15.20 -2.39
C VAL A 4 -4.35 -16.34 -3.39
N LYS A 5 -4.54 -17.60 -2.97
CA LYS A 5 -4.54 -18.78 -3.86
C LYS A 5 -5.63 -18.70 -4.94
N ALA A 6 -6.80 -18.16 -4.61
CA ALA A 6 -7.92 -18.02 -5.56
C ALA A 6 -7.69 -16.92 -6.61
N ALA A 7 -6.88 -15.91 -6.30
CA ALA A 7 -6.55 -14.80 -7.21
C ALA A 7 -5.41 -15.12 -8.19
N MET A 8 -4.79 -16.31 -8.10
CA MET A 8 -3.63 -16.69 -8.90
C MET A 8 -4.01 -17.62 -10.06
N PRO A 9 -3.47 -17.43 -11.28
CA PRO A 9 -3.54 -18.41 -12.36
C PRO A 9 -2.94 -19.75 -11.94
N GLU A 10 -3.40 -20.88 -12.50
CA GLU A 10 -2.95 -22.22 -12.09
C GLU A 10 -1.42 -22.41 -12.13
N GLY A 11 -0.73 -21.75 -13.06
CA GLY A 11 0.73 -21.78 -13.21
C GLY A 11 1.52 -20.98 -12.16
N ALA A 12 0.86 -20.18 -11.31
CA ALA A 12 1.51 -19.31 -10.32
C ALA A 12 1.66 -19.93 -8.93
N ARG A 13 1.24 -21.20 -8.73
CA ARG A 13 1.27 -21.87 -7.42
C ARG A 13 2.69 -21.95 -6.82
N GLY A 14 3.72 -22.19 -7.62
CA GLY A 14 5.11 -22.22 -7.15
C GLY A 14 5.63 -20.87 -6.63
N PHE A 15 5.04 -19.75 -7.06
CA PHE A 15 5.38 -18.43 -6.53
C PHE A 15 4.72 -18.16 -5.17
N LEU A 16 3.57 -18.75 -4.88
CA LEU A 16 2.94 -18.62 -3.57
C LEU A 16 3.80 -19.19 -2.44
N ASP A 17 4.53 -20.26 -2.73
CA ASP A 17 5.48 -20.86 -1.78
C ASP A 17 6.68 -19.94 -1.50
N SER A 18 6.96 -18.99 -2.39
CA SER A 18 8.04 -18.00 -2.23
C SER A 18 7.62 -16.75 -1.45
N ILE A 19 6.32 -16.53 -1.20
CA ILE A 19 5.82 -15.34 -0.47
C ILE A 19 6.48 -15.17 0.91
N PRO A 20 6.62 -16.21 1.75
CA PRO A 20 7.28 -16.07 3.05
C PRO A 20 8.77 -15.72 2.96
N ALA A 21 9.40 -15.93 1.80
CA ALA A 21 10.81 -15.66 1.55
C ALA A 21 11.06 -14.31 0.86
N LEU A 22 10.01 -13.49 0.67
CA LEU A 22 10.15 -12.12 0.19
C LEU A 22 10.79 -11.25 1.28
N ARG A 23 11.82 -10.49 0.89
CA ARG A 23 12.47 -9.48 1.71
C ARG A 23 11.77 -8.13 1.52
N ASN A 24 12.18 -7.15 2.32
CA ASN A 24 11.74 -5.76 2.13
C ASN A 24 11.98 -5.33 0.69
N ARG A 25 10.97 -4.66 0.12
CA ARG A 25 10.92 -4.19 -1.27
C ARG A 25 10.80 -5.29 -2.31
N GLU A 26 10.47 -6.52 -1.94
CA GLU A 26 10.16 -7.56 -2.91
C GLU A 26 8.67 -7.85 -2.98
N CYS A 27 8.18 -8.10 -4.18
CA CYS A 27 6.80 -8.53 -4.42
C CYS A 27 6.74 -9.58 -5.54
N ILE A 28 5.59 -10.24 -5.63
CA ILE A 28 5.21 -11.05 -6.78
C ILE A 28 4.15 -10.27 -7.57
N ILE A 29 4.37 -10.11 -8.87
CA ILE A 29 3.41 -9.52 -9.81
C ILE A 29 2.81 -10.64 -10.65
N CYS A 30 1.49 -10.62 -10.82
CA CYS A 30 0.72 -11.58 -11.61
C CYS A 30 -0.57 -10.92 -12.14
N GLY A 31 -1.22 -11.53 -13.12
CA GLY A 31 -2.43 -11.01 -13.77
C GLY A 31 -2.17 -10.43 -15.15
N GLU A 32 -3.13 -9.68 -15.69
CA GLU A 32 -3.12 -9.20 -17.09
C GLU A 32 -1.96 -8.25 -17.45
N GLY A 33 -1.32 -7.63 -16.44
CA GLY A 33 -0.17 -6.75 -16.65
C GLY A 33 1.15 -7.47 -16.92
N VAL A 34 1.21 -8.81 -16.81
CA VAL A 34 2.43 -9.60 -17.02
C VAL A 34 2.12 -10.92 -17.75
N ALA A 35 2.99 -11.33 -18.67
CA ALA A 35 2.81 -12.59 -19.41
C ALA A 35 2.99 -13.84 -18.53
N ILE A 36 3.85 -13.75 -17.52
CA ILE A 36 4.07 -14.77 -16.50
C ILE A 36 4.24 -14.10 -15.13
N PRO A 37 3.95 -14.79 -14.02
CA PRO A 37 4.25 -14.28 -12.70
C PRO A 37 5.76 -14.04 -12.53
N ILE A 38 6.11 -12.89 -11.96
CA ILE A 38 7.50 -12.49 -11.76
C ILE A 38 7.72 -11.98 -10.33
N ARG A 39 8.91 -12.25 -9.80
CA ARG A 39 9.41 -11.61 -8.57
C ARG A 39 10.13 -10.32 -8.95
N VAL A 40 9.79 -9.23 -8.30
CA VAL A 40 10.35 -7.91 -8.58
C VAL A 40 10.87 -7.30 -7.28
N THR A 41 11.98 -6.56 -7.39
CA THR A 41 12.49 -5.72 -6.31
C THR A 41 12.23 -4.25 -6.66
N PHE A 42 11.62 -3.50 -5.75
CA PHE A 42 11.41 -2.07 -5.89
C PHE A 42 12.68 -1.30 -5.57
N ASP A 43 13.00 -0.32 -6.43
CA ASP A 43 14.03 0.66 -6.15
C ASP A 43 13.65 1.55 -4.97
N ASN A 44 14.66 2.11 -4.32
CA ASN A 44 14.41 3.14 -3.32
C ASN A 44 13.93 4.41 -4.01
N LEU A 45 12.87 5.01 -3.45
CA LEU A 45 12.44 6.33 -3.86
C LEU A 45 13.42 7.39 -3.34
N GLU A 46 13.75 8.34 -4.20
CA GLU A 46 14.38 9.61 -3.82
C GLU A 46 13.54 10.29 -2.72
N GLU A 47 14.19 10.97 -1.80
CA GLU A 47 13.56 11.52 -0.59
C GLU A 47 12.33 12.38 -0.89
N HIS A 48 12.41 13.25 -1.89
CA HIS A 48 11.30 14.13 -2.30
C HIS A 48 10.13 13.42 -2.99
N LYS A 49 10.27 12.13 -3.36
CA LYS A 49 9.22 11.28 -3.95
C LYS A 49 8.58 10.34 -2.94
N ARG A 50 9.11 10.27 -1.71
CA ARG A 50 8.57 9.42 -0.66
C ARG A 50 7.23 9.99 -0.19
N PRO A 51 6.26 9.14 0.17
CA PRO A 51 5.05 9.60 0.84
C PRO A 51 5.43 10.38 2.11
N ALA A 52 4.68 11.43 2.44
CA ALA A 52 4.87 12.23 3.65
C ALA A 52 4.53 11.46 4.96
N SER A 53 4.46 10.13 4.91
CA SER A 53 4.10 9.24 6.01
C SER A 53 5.31 8.72 6.79
N GLU A 54 6.49 9.34 6.66
CA GLU A 54 7.55 9.13 7.65
C GLU A 54 6.98 9.53 9.00
N ASP A 55 6.89 8.55 9.91
CA ASP A 55 6.21 8.58 11.21
C ASP A 55 6.03 10.00 11.75
N PRO A 56 4.89 10.66 11.45
CA PRO A 56 4.68 11.99 11.95
C PRO A 56 4.60 11.87 13.47
N SER A 57 5.38 12.69 14.18
CA SER A 57 5.33 12.73 15.64
C SER A 57 3.92 13.09 16.07
N PHE A 58 3.16 12.08 16.51
CA PHE A 58 1.82 12.26 17.04
C PHE A 58 1.81 13.29 18.17
N VAL A 59 2.87 13.33 18.97
CA VAL A 59 3.05 14.31 20.05
C VAL A 59 3.13 15.74 19.52
N ASP A 60 3.87 15.97 18.43
CA ASP A 60 4.00 17.30 17.81
C ASP A 60 2.75 17.71 17.02
N LEU A 61 1.96 16.74 16.55
CA LEU A 61 0.68 16.99 15.87
C LEU A 61 -0.45 17.27 16.86
N TRP A 62 -0.54 16.51 17.96
CA TRP A 62 -1.57 16.69 19.00
C TRP A 62 -1.34 17.92 19.86
N SER A 63 -0.13 18.49 19.89
CA SER A 63 0.16 19.76 20.57
C SER A 63 -0.21 20.98 19.72
N LYS A 64 -0.66 20.79 18.48
CA LYS A 64 -1.15 21.86 17.61
C LYS A 64 -2.68 21.88 17.63
N ASP A 65 -3.25 22.82 18.38
CA ASP A 65 -4.69 23.09 18.35
C ASP A 65 -5.05 24.10 17.25
N GLY A 66 -6.15 23.82 16.52
CA GLY A 66 -6.78 24.73 15.57
C GLY A 66 -7.14 24.10 14.22
N GLY A 67 -8.33 24.44 13.70
CA GLY A 67 -8.81 24.02 12.38
C GLY A 67 -9.53 22.66 12.33
N GLU A 68 -9.82 22.07 13.49
CA GLU A 68 -10.49 20.76 13.61
C GLU A 68 -11.92 20.78 13.08
N GLU A 69 -12.66 21.87 13.31
CA GLU A 69 -14.06 21.99 12.87
C GLU A 69 -14.18 22.02 11.34
N GLU A 70 -13.33 22.81 10.66
CA GLU A 70 -13.22 22.85 9.19
C GLU A 70 -12.66 21.53 8.62
N LEU A 71 -11.78 20.84 9.36
CA LEU A 71 -11.27 19.52 8.98
C LEU A 71 -12.40 18.49 8.95
N VAL A 72 -13.23 18.46 9.99
CA VAL A 72 -14.36 17.54 10.13
C VAL A 72 -15.37 17.79 9.02
N GLU A 73 -15.77 19.04 8.78
CA GLU A 73 -16.70 19.37 7.70
C GLU A 73 -16.18 18.90 6.33
N ARG A 74 -14.89 19.11 6.07
CA ARG A 74 -14.24 18.70 4.81
C ARG A 74 -14.16 17.18 4.65
N VAL A 75 -13.84 16.44 5.72
CA VAL A 75 -13.81 14.97 5.71
C VAL A 75 -15.20 14.40 5.46
N VAL A 76 -16.22 14.93 6.15
CA VAL A 76 -17.62 14.52 5.98
C VAL A 76 -18.10 14.80 4.56
N MET A 77 -17.80 15.98 3.99
CA MET A 77 -18.13 16.27 2.58
C MET A 77 -17.48 15.27 1.62
N ARG A 78 -16.19 14.95 1.79
CA ARG A 78 -15.49 13.98 0.94
C ARG A 78 -16.13 12.60 1.01
N TRP A 79 -16.44 12.11 2.20
CA TRP A 79 -17.12 10.83 2.39
C TRP A 79 -18.51 10.80 1.76
N ARG A 80 -19.28 11.90 1.87
CA ARG A 80 -20.60 12.01 1.23
C ARG A 80 -20.52 12.10 -0.29
N SER A 81 -19.45 12.65 -0.84
CA SER A 81 -19.26 12.81 -2.29
C SER A 81 -18.72 11.58 -3.02
N GLN A 82 -18.20 10.58 -2.29
CA GLN A 82 -17.70 9.32 -2.84
C GLN A 82 -18.73 8.17 -2.74
N GLY A 83 -19.99 8.49 -2.46
CA GLY A 83 -21.12 7.54 -2.52
C GLY A 83 -21.72 7.44 -3.91
#